data_AF-A0A6G3X598-F1
#
_entry.id   AF-A0A6G3X598-F1
#
_cell.length_a   1.000
_cell.length_b   1.000
_cell.length_c   1.000
_cell.angle_alpha   90.00
_cell.angle_beta   90.00
_cell.angle_gamma   90.00
#
_symmetry.space_group_name_H-M   'P 1'
#
loop_
_entity.id
_entity.type
_entity.pdbx_description
1 polymer ?
#
loop_
_entity_poly.entity_id
_entity_poly.type
_entity_poly.pdbx_seq_one_letter_code
_entity_poly.pdbx_strand_id
1 'polypeptide(L)'
;EYRCLHQFYWLAETEGRIGTLHTAICAMPARIFAEIGPFNPRLRHTEDGDYAARICRSYEVHSSTTVRGRHDHDDTWRVVLRKVFHRTRLHIPLYVRRGDLPGGIATGPRAGASVAALLALLTLPLGLIALPWLLAPAALLAFTLLADTALHRFVLRRRGPLFAAYFAFTHTVVNAVIAAGAGVGVLQWLSSRRFRRLYEPGEHLATVRAAT
;
A
#
# COMPACT_ATOMS: atom_id res chain seq x y z
N GLU A 1 12.05 -12.28 -0.47
CA GLU A 1 11.06 -13.28 -0.97
C GLU A 1 9.59 -13.00 -0.62
N TYR A 2 9.24 -12.76 0.66
CA TYR A 2 7.88 -12.36 1.08
C TYR A 2 7.25 -11.30 0.14
N ARG A 3 7.99 -10.21 -0.14
CA ARG A 3 7.53 -9.12 -1.01
C ARG A 3 7.28 -9.57 -2.45
N CYS A 4 8.09 -10.48 -2.98
CA CYS A 4 7.95 -11.00 -4.34
C CYS A 4 6.63 -11.77 -4.48
N LEU A 5 6.34 -12.70 -3.57
CA LEU A 5 5.10 -13.49 -3.62
C LEU A 5 3.86 -12.64 -3.37
N HIS A 6 3.91 -11.74 -2.38
CA HIS A 6 2.83 -10.81 -2.09
C HIS A 6 2.52 -9.93 -3.31
N GLN A 7 3.54 -9.30 -3.91
CA GLN A 7 3.33 -8.41 -5.05
C GLN A 7 2.95 -9.18 -6.32
N PHE A 8 3.51 -10.37 -6.56
CA PHE A 8 3.10 -11.23 -7.67
C PHE A 8 1.63 -11.61 -7.57
N TYR A 9 1.19 -12.11 -6.40
CA TYR A 9 -0.21 -12.49 -6.19
C TYR A 9 -1.13 -11.30 -6.43
N TRP A 10 -0.79 -10.14 -5.88
CA TRP A 10 -1.62 -8.94 -6.02
C TRP A 10 -1.71 -8.43 -7.46
N LEU A 11 -0.59 -8.41 -8.19
CA LEU A 11 -0.60 -8.04 -9.61
C LEU A 11 -1.39 -9.04 -10.47
N ALA A 12 -1.27 -10.33 -10.18
CA ALA A 12 -1.99 -11.38 -10.89
C ALA A 12 -3.50 -11.40 -10.56
N GLU A 13 -3.90 -11.05 -9.34
CA GLU A 13 -5.30 -10.96 -8.92
C GLU A 13 -6.00 -9.74 -9.51
N THR A 14 -5.26 -8.68 -9.86
CA THR A 14 -5.84 -7.39 -10.25
C THR A 14 -5.84 -7.19 -11.77
N GLU A 15 -6.33 -8.15 -12.56
CA GLU A 15 -6.51 -7.95 -14.01
C GLU A 15 -7.69 -7.02 -14.35
N GLY A 16 -7.56 -6.28 -15.44
CA GLY A 16 -8.58 -5.35 -15.93
C GLY A 16 -8.36 -3.91 -15.45
N ARG A 17 -9.45 -3.15 -15.34
CA ARG A 17 -9.40 -1.72 -15.02
C ARG A 17 -8.97 -1.50 -13.56
N ILE A 18 -7.90 -0.72 -13.36
CA ILE A 18 -7.34 -0.39 -12.04
C ILE A 18 -7.37 1.11 -11.73
N GLY A 19 -7.54 1.44 -10.45
CA GLY A 19 -7.48 2.81 -9.93
C GLY A 19 -6.08 3.26 -9.51
N THR A 20 -5.04 2.55 -9.93
CA THR A 20 -3.62 2.75 -9.58
C THR A 20 -2.74 2.63 -10.82
N LEU A 21 -1.43 2.88 -10.67
CA LEU A 21 -0.43 2.65 -11.71
C LEU A 21 0.80 1.96 -11.10
N HIS A 22 1.24 0.87 -11.72
CA HIS A 22 2.48 0.19 -11.35
C HIS A 22 3.64 0.76 -12.17
N THR A 23 4.23 1.85 -11.70
CA THR A 23 5.28 2.61 -12.43
C THR A 23 6.53 1.78 -12.74
N ALA A 24 6.82 0.74 -11.96
CA ALA A 24 7.93 -0.18 -12.20
C ALA A 24 7.79 -0.96 -13.52
N ILE A 25 6.56 -1.29 -13.92
CA ILE A 25 6.27 -2.09 -15.12
C ILE A 25 4.96 -1.55 -15.70
N CYS A 26 5.06 -0.56 -16.59
CA CYS A 26 3.92 0.00 -17.31
C CYS A 26 4.33 0.42 -18.72
N ALA A 27 3.33 0.52 -19.59
CA ALA A 27 3.49 1.08 -20.93
C ALA A 27 2.41 2.13 -21.15
N MET A 28 2.78 3.26 -21.76
CA MET A 28 1.83 4.27 -22.19
C MET A 28 2.32 4.97 -23.47
N PRO A 29 1.42 5.45 -24.34
CA PRO A 29 1.79 6.29 -25.47
C PRO A 29 2.52 7.55 -25.01
N ALA A 30 3.59 7.94 -25.73
CA ALA A 30 4.39 9.12 -25.38
C ALA A 30 3.55 10.41 -25.30
N ARG A 31 2.53 10.54 -26.17
CA ARG A 31 1.60 11.68 -26.15
C ARG A 31 0.81 11.79 -24.84
N ILE A 32 0.44 10.66 -24.22
CA ILE A 32 -0.30 10.64 -22.95
C ILE A 32 0.63 11.08 -21.82
N PHE A 33 1.89 10.62 -21.83
CA PHE A 33 2.88 11.08 -20.87
C PHE A 33 3.12 12.60 -20.98
N ALA A 34 3.24 13.12 -22.21
CA ALA A 34 3.40 14.56 -22.44
C ALA A 34 2.19 15.38 -21.98
N GLU A 35 0.96 14.90 -22.26
CA GLU A 35 -0.29 15.56 -21.87
C GLU A 35 -0.48 15.57 -20.35
N ILE A 36 -0.30 14.43 -19.68
CA ILE A 36 -0.43 14.35 -18.22
C ILE A 36 0.68 15.15 -17.55
N GLY A 37 1.88 15.16 -18.13
CA GLY A 37 3.09 15.82 -17.62
C GLY A 37 3.90 14.92 -16.68
N PRO A 38 5.14 15.31 -16.33
CA PRO A 38 6.08 14.44 -15.62
C PRO A 38 5.65 14.10 -14.18
N PHE A 39 6.34 13.11 -13.59
CA PHE A 39 6.28 12.81 -12.16
C PHE A 39 6.69 14.03 -11.33
N ASN A 40 6.05 14.22 -10.17
CA ASN A 40 6.40 15.31 -9.26
C ASN A 40 7.75 15.02 -8.55
N PRO A 41 8.83 15.78 -8.83
CA PRO A 41 10.18 15.46 -8.33
C PRO A 41 10.32 15.65 -6.82
N ARG A 42 9.34 16.27 -6.16
CA ARG A 42 9.32 16.43 -4.69
C ARG A 42 8.84 15.17 -3.97
N LEU A 43 8.20 14.24 -4.70
CA LEU A 43 7.72 12.98 -4.15
C LEU A 43 8.75 11.88 -4.44
N ARG A 44 9.21 11.19 -3.39
CA ARG A 44 10.20 10.10 -3.49
C ARG A 44 9.64 8.71 -3.18
N HIS A 45 8.45 8.64 -2.59
CA HIS A 45 7.87 7.40 -2.08
C HIS A 45 6.44 7.18 -2.54
N THR A 46 5.87 8.18 -3.22
CA THR A 46 4.43 8.30 -3.51
C THR A 46 4.17 9.00 -4.84
N GLU A 47 5.21 9.15 -5.67
CA GLU A 47 5.13 9.69 -7.02
C GLU A 47 4.23 8.85 -7.92
N ASP A 48 4.20 7.54 -7.68
CA ASP A 48 3.34 6.59 -8.37
C ASP A 48 1.87 6.82 -8.05
N GLY A 49 1.53 7.05 -6.77
CA GLY A 49 0.19 7.39 -6.33
C GLY A 49 -0.28 8.74 -6.89
N ASP A 50 0.58 9.76 -6.89
CA ASP A 50 0.29 11.09 -7.48
C ASP A 50 0.02 10.97 -8.99
N TYR A 51 0.91 10.28 -9.70
CA TYR A 51 0.78 10.11 -11.15
C TYR A 51 -0.46 9.29 -11.50
N ALA A 52 -0.72 8.20 -10.76
CA ALA A 52 -1.95 7.41 -10.89
C ALA A 52 -3.20 8.28 -10.70
N ALA A 53 -3.23 9.13 -9.67
CA ALA A 53 -4.36 10.02 -9.42
C ALA A 53 -4.57 11.07 -10.51
N ARG A 54 -3.53 11.44 -11.27
CA ARG A 54 -3.62 12.35 -12.41
C ARG A 54 -4.07 11.63 -13.68
N ILE A 55 -3.44 10.51 -14.04
CA ILE A 55 -3.77 9.79 -15.27
C ILE A 55 -5.17 9.16 -15.20
N CYS A 56 -5.58 8.60 -14.06
CA CYS A 56 -6.89 7.97 -13.89
C CYS A 56 -8.07 8.96 -13.92
N ARG A 57 -7.82 10.28 -13.96
CA ARG A 57 -8.88 11.30 -14.17
C ARG A 57 -9.28 11.43 -15.63
N SER A 58 -8.36 11.17 -16.54
CA SER A 58 -8.56 11.38 -17.98
C SER A 58 -8.53 10.08 -18.78
N TYR A 59 -7.89 9.03 -18.24
CA TYR A 59 -7.63 7.79 -18.94
C TYR A 59 -7.96 6.59 -18.06
N GLU A 60 -8.39 5.50 -18.70
CA GLU A 60 -8.45 4.21 -18.03
C GLU A 60 -7.06 3.58 -17.96
N VAL A 61 -6.71 3.09 -16.78
CA VAL A 61 -5.50 2.30 -16.58
C VAL A 61 -5.91 0.84 -16.44
N HIS A 62 -5.28 -0.01 -17.24
CA HIS A 62 -5.55 -1.44 -17.27
C HIS A 62 -4.32 -2.22 -16.81
N SER A 63 -4.53 -3.19 -15.94
CA SER A 63 -3.53 -4.19 -15.56
C SER A 63 -3.79 -5.46 -16.37
N SER A 64 -2.72 -6.03 -16.94
CA SER A 64 -2.80 -7.27 -17.70
C SER A 64 -1.57 -8.12 -17.41
N THR A 65 -1.78 -9.42 -17.18
CA THR A 65 -0.67 -10.36 -17.03
C THR A 65 0.10 -10.61 -18.34
N THR A 66 -0.32 -10.02 -19.46
CA THR A 66 0.43 -10.04 -20.74
C THR A 66 1.64 -9.10 -20.73
N VAL A 67 1.55 -7.98 -20.01
CA VAL A 67 2.66 -7.03 -19.86
C VAL A 67 3.48 -7.45 -18.65
N ARG A 68 4.66 -8.03 -18.91
CA ARG A 68 5.52 -8.61 -17.86
C ARG A 68 6.88 -7.91 -17.83
N GLY A 69 7.43 -7.83 -16.64
CA GLY A 69 8.80 -7.36 -16.41
C GLY A 69 9.40 -8.06 -15.20
N ARG A 70 10.72 -7.94 -15.05
CA ARG A 70 11.43 -8.39 -13.84
C ARG A 70 11.72 -7.17 -12.98
N HIS A 71 11.37 -7.27 -11.70
CA HIS A 71 11.59 -6.21 -10.73
C HIS A 71 12.08 -6.84 -9.43
N ASP A 72 13.22 -6.36 -8.93
CA ASP A 72 13.78 -6.82 -7.68
C ASP A 72 13.04 -6.22 -6.48
N HIS A 73 13.00 -6.95 -5.38
CA HIS A 73 12.36 -6.49 -4.16
C HIS A 73 13.35 -6.32 -3.04
N ASP A 74 12.99 -5.44 -2.11
CA ASP A 74 13.78 -5.14 -0.92
C ASP A 74 14.14 -6.45 -0.17
N ASP A 75 15.41 -6.60 0.16
CA ASP A 75 16.04 -7.83 0.68
C ASP A 75 15.94 -7.96 2.21
N THR A 76 15.81 -6.83 2.92
CA THR A 76 15.77 -6.78 4.38
C THR A 76 14.44 -6.30 4.94
N TRP A 77 14.07 -6.85 6.10
CA TRP A 77 12.90 -6.42 6.87
C TRP A 77 12.92 -4.94 7.21
N ARG A 78 14.08 -4.41 7.63
CA ARG A 78 14.24 -3.00 7.99
C ARG A 78 13.85 -2.08 6.83
N VAL A 79 14.29 -2.41 5.61
CA VAL A 79 13.95 -1.61 4.42
C VAL A 79 12.47 -1.73 4.11
N VAL A 80 11.92 -2.94 4.11
CA VAL A 80 10.48 -3.18 3.85
C VAL A 80 9.60 -2.41 4.82
N LEU A 81 9.83 -2.56 6.14
CA LEU A 81 9.00 -1.93 7.16
C LEU A 81 9.10 -0.41 7.11
N ARG A 82 10.32 0.15 6.95
CA ARG A 82 10.50 1.60 6.79
C ARG A 82 9.75 2.10 5.56
N LYS A 83 9.91 1.43 4.41
CA LYS A 83 9.28 1.82 3.15
C LYS A 83 7.76 1.78 3.24
N VAL A 84 7.19 0.71 3.78
CA VAL A 84 5.74 0.57 3.97
C VAL A 84 5.22 1.65 4.91
N PHE A 85 5.85 1.86 6.08
CA PHE A 85 5.46 2.90 7.01
C PHE A 85 5.45 4.29 6.35
N HIS A 86 6.54 4.66 5.68
CA HIS A 86 6.67 5.97 5.05
C HIS A 86 5.67 6.15 3.91
N ARG A 87 5.52 5.15 3.04
CA ARG A 87 4.61 5.20 1.90
C ARG A 87 3.16 5.31 2.37
N THR A 88 2.73 4.49 3.33
CA THR A 88 1.36 4.57 3.87
C THR A 88 1.09 5.92 4.53
N ARG A 89 2.01 6.39 5.39
CA ARG A 89 1.90 7.71 6.02
C ARG A 89 1.74 8.83 4.99
N LEU A 90 2.62 8.86 3.99
CA LEU A 90 2.65 9.91 2.97
C LEU A 90 1.47 9.85 1.99
N HIS A 91 0.77 8.72 1.87
CA HIS A 91 -0.43 8.63 1.03
C HIS A 91 -1.68 9.24 1.67
N ILE A 92 -1.70 9.47 2.99
CA ILE A 92 -2.90 10.00 3.67
C ILE A 92 -3.42 11.31 3.05
N PRO A 93 -2.60 12.35 2.80
CA PRO A 93 -3.10 13.58 2.18
C PRO A 93 -3.64 13.36 0.76
N LEU A 94 -3.09 12.39 0.02
CA LEU A 94 -3.56 12.04 -1.32
C LEU A 94 -4.95 11.41 -1.26
N TYR A 95 -5.16 10.44 -0.36
CA TYR A 95 -6.45 9.77 -0.18
C TYR A 95 -7.54 10.73 0.28
N VAL A 96 -7.23 11.60 1.24
CA VAL A 96 -8.17 12.64 1.67
C VAL A 96 -8.53 13.59 0.53
N ARG A 97 -7.56 13.98 -0.30
CA ARG A 97 -7.80 14.88 -1.44
C ARG A 97 -8.60 14.21 -2.56
N ARG A 98 -8.37 12.93 -2.82
CA ARG A 98 -9.06 12.17 -3.87
C ARG A 98 -10.50 11.85 -3.45
N GLY A 99 -10.77 11.75 -2.14
CA GLY A 99 -12.09 11.41 -1.59
C GLY A 99 -12.44 9.93 -1.74
N ASP A 100 -11.53 9.13 -2.30
CA ASP A 100 -11.64 7.69 -2.45
C ASP A 100 -10.31 7.03 -2.05
N LEU A 101 -10.37 5.71 -1.88
CA LEU A 101 -9.21 4.88 -1.61
C LEU A 101 -8.96 4.04 -2.88
N PRO A 102 -7.70 3.82 -3.28
CA PRO A 102 -7.36 3.21 -4.57
C PRO A 102 -7.81 1.75 -4.81
N GLY A 103 -8.71 1.18 -4.01
CA GLY A 103 -9.08 -0.23 -4.04
C GLY A 103 -7.97 -1.13 -3.47
N GLY A 104 -8.27 -2.41 -3.25
CA GLY A 104 -7.27 -3.39 -2.80
C GLY A 104 -6.89 -3.24 -1.32
N ILE A 105 -5.60 -3.11 -1.00
CA ILE A 105 -5.08 -3.07 0.39
C ILE A 105 -5.63 -1.87 1.18
N ALA A 106 -5.95 -0.79 0.48
CA ALA A 106 -6.47 0.43 1.09
C ALA A 106 -7.98 0.34 1.41
N THR A 107 -8.70 -0.71 0.98
CA THR A 107 -10.15 -0.85 1.20
C THR A 107 -10.56 -2.25 1.66
N GLY A 108 -11.80 -2.37 2.15
CA GLY A 108 -12.41 -3.67 2.46
C GLY A 108 -11.74 -4.46 3.59
N PRO A 109 -11.87 -5.80 3.58
CA PRO A 109 -11.35 -6.66 4.65
C PRO A 109 -9.83 -6.51 4.89
N ARG A 110 -9.05 -6.22 3.83
CA ARG A 110 -7.59 -6.03 3.91
C ARG A 110 -7.20 -4.77 4.70
N ALA A 111 -7.96 -3.68 4.57
CA ALA A 111 -7.77 -2.49 5.40
C ALA A 111 -8.08 -2.80 6.88
N GLY A 112 -9.18 -3.53 7.12
CA GLY A 112 -9.52 -4.03 8.46
C GLY A 112 -8.43 -4.92 9.05
N ALA A 113 -7.82 -5.78 8.24
CA ALA A 113 -6.72 -6.67 8.65
C ALA A 113 -5.51 -5.90 9.18
N SER A 114 -5.21 -4.74 8.57
CA SER A 114 -4.14 -3.86 9.04
C SER A 114 -4.42 -3.33 10.45
N VAL A 115 -5.64 -2.86 10.69
CA VAL A 115 -6.06 -2.35 12.01
C VAL A 115 -6.09 -3.48 13.04
N ALA A 116 -6.66 -4.64 12.68
CA ALA A 116 -6.73 -5.81 13.54
C ALA A 116 -5.33 -6.32 13.93
N ALA A 117 -4.39 -6.35 12.99
CA ALA A 117 -3.00 -6.73 13.26
C ALA A 117 -2.35 -5.80 14.30
N LEU A 118 -2.53 -4.48 14.17
CA LEU A 118 -2.01 -3.53 15.15
C LEU A 118 -2.65 -3.72 16.53
N LEU A 119 -3.98 -3.85 16.59
CA LEU A 119 -4.70 -4.08 17.84
C LEU A 119 -4.33 -5.41 18.48
N ALA A 120 -4.07 -6.47 17.70
CA ALA A 120 -3.62 -7.76 18.22
C ALA A 120 -2.29 -7.61 18.96
N LEU A 121 -1.34 -6.84 18.41
CA LEU A 121 -0.06 -6.57 19.08
C LEU A 121 -0.22 -5.70 20.32
N LEU A 122 -1.08 -4.68 20.27
CA LEU A 122 -1.32 -3.77 21.40
C LEU A 122 -2.07 -4.44 22.56
N THR A 123 -2.91 -5.44 22.28
CA THR A 123 -3.69 -6.16 23.29
C THR A 123 -3.00 -7.41 23.82
N LEU A 124 -1.88 -7.84 23.21
CA LEU A 124 -1.11 -9.00 23.68
C LEU A 124 -0.69 -8.92 25.17
N PRO A 125 -0.23 -7.76 25.70
CA PRO A 125 0.14 -7.64 27.12
C PRO A 125 -1.02 -7.85 28.10
N LEU A 126 -2.29 -7.80 27.67
CA LEU A 126 -3.43 -8.07 28.54
C LEU A 126 -3.42 -9.51 29.08
N GLY A 127 -2.76 -10.45 28.38
CA GLY A 127 -2.55 -11.81 28.89
C GLY A 127 -1.72 -11.88 30.17
N LEU A 128 -0.93 -10.85 30.47
CA LEU A 128 -0.20 -10.74 31.74
C LEU A 128 -1.12 -10.42 32.92
N ILE A 129 -2.31 -9.86 32.66
CA ILE A 129 -3.32 -9.56 33.68
C ILE A 129 -4.12 -10.82 34.00
N ALA A 130 -4.66 -11.49 32.96
CA ALA A 130 -5.27 -12.81 33.09
C ALA A 130 -5.28 -13.55 31.75
N LEU A 131 -5.10 -14.88 31.80
CA LEU A 131 -5.04 -15.73 30.61
C LEU A 131 -6.26 -15.59 29.66
N PRO A 132 -7.52 -15.45 30.14
CA PRO A 132 -8.67 -15.27 29.25
C PRO A 132 -8.60 -14.02 28.36
N TRP A 133 -7.83 -12.99 28.74
CA TRP A 133 -7.65 -11.81 27.91
C TRP A 133 -6.90 -12.09 26.61
N LEU A 134 -6.21 -13.22 26.49
CA LEU A 134 -5.60 -13.66 25.23
C LEU A 134 -6.63 -14.00 24.14
N LEU A 135 -7.91 -14.17 24.47
CA LEU A 135 -8.97 -14.35 23.47
C LEU A 135 -9.08 -13.15 22.53
N ALA A 136 -8.85 -11.93 23.03
CA ALA A 136 -8.92 -10.71 22.23
C ALA A 136 -7.83 -10.64 21.13
N PRO A 137 -6.51 -10.71 21.44
CA PRO A 137 -5.47 -10.73 20.42
C PRO A 137 -5.56 -11.98 19.53
N ALA A 138 -6.03 -13.12 20.05
CA ALA A 138 -6.27 -14.33 19.25
C ALA A 138 -7.36 -14.11 18.18
N ALA A 139 -8.50 -13.52 18.56
CA ALA A 139 -9.58 -13.21 17.62
C ALA A 139 -9.15 -12.18 16.56
N LEU A 140 -8.41 -11.15 16.95
CA LEU A 140 -7.87 -10.13 16.04
C LEU A 140 -6.84 -10.73 15.06
N LEU A 141 -5.98 -11.63 15.54
CA LEU A 141 -5.03 -12.35 14.70
C LEU A 141 -5.76 -13.28 13.73
N ALA A 142 -6.77 -14.02 14.20
CA ALA A 142 -7.59 -14.87 13.34
C ALA A 142 -8.26 -14.05 12.23
N PHE A 143 -8.86 -12.91 12.56
CA PHE A 143 -9.43 -12.00 11.58
C PHE A 143 -8.39 -11.52 10.56
N THR A 144 -7.19 -11.14 11.00
CA THR A 144 -6.09 -10.70 10.13
C THR A 144 -5.74 -11.78 9.09
N LEU A 145 -5.66 -13.05 9.51
CA LEU A 145 -5.34 -14.16 8.63
C LEU A 145 -6.49 -14.50 7.67
N LEU A 146 -7.73 -14.40 8.16
CA LEU A 146 -8.94 -14.70 7.38
C LEU A 146 -9.28 -13.63 6.34
N ALA A 147 -8.90 -12.38 6.60
CA ALA A 147 -9.15 -11.25 5.70
C ALA A 147 -8.46 -11.39 4.33
N ASP A 148 -7.44 -12.24 4.21
CA ASP A 148 -6.79 -12.56 2.93
C ASP A 148 -6.46 -14.05 2.79
N THR A 149 -7.46 -14.92 3.02
CA THR A 149 -7.23 -16.37 2.93
C THR A 149 -6.70 -16.82 1.56
N ALA A 150 -7.08 -16.14 0.48
CA ALA A 150 -6.66 -16.49 -0.87
C ALA A 150 -5.14 -16.31 -1.06
N LEU A 151 -4.58 -15.20 -0.57
CA LEU A 151 -3.13 -14.97 -0.55
C LEU A 151 -2.40 -16.04 0.28
N HIS A 152 -2.89 -16.34 1.48
CA HIS A 152 -2.25 -17.35 2.35
C HIS A 152 -2.29 -18.75 1.73
N ARG A 153 -3.41 -19.14 1.10
CA ARG A 153 -3.52 -20.40 0.35
C ARG A 153 -2.59 -20.43 -0.86
N PHE A 154 -2.46 -19.32 -1.59
CA PHE A 154 -1.52 -19.21 -2.70
C PHE A 154 -0.08 -19.45 -2.24
N VAL A 155 0.33 -18.81 -1.15
CA VAL A 155 1.68 -18.99 -0.57
C VAL A 155 1.89 -20.42 -0.09
N LEU A 156 0.91 -21.00 0.61
CA LEU A 156 0.95 -22.40 1.06
C LEU A 156 1.17 -23.36 -0.10
N ARG A 157 0.42 -23.20 -1.19
CA ARG A 157 0.56 -24.04 -2.40
C ARG A 157 1.89 -23.84 -3.10
N ARG A 158 2.46 -22.64 -3.05
CA ARG A 158 3.69 -22.28 -3.79
C ARG A 158 4.98 -22.63 -3.05
N ARG A 159 5.00 -22.52 -1.72
CA ARG A 159 6.22 -22.65 -0.90
C ARG A 159 6.12 -23.60 0.30
N GLY A 160 4.95 -24.20 0.51
CA GLY A 160 4.74 -25.15 1.60
C GLY A 160 4.43 -24.50 2.95
N PRO A 161 4.12 -25.32 3.98
CA PRO A 161 3.53 -24.87 5.23
C PRO A 161 4.48 -24.03 6.09
N LEU A 162 5.76 -24.42 6.17
CA LEU A 162 6.74 -23.68 6.98
C LEU A 162 6.90 -22.24 6.49
N PHE A 163 7.02 -22.07 5.17
CA PHE A 163 7.10 -20.75 4.57
C PHE A 163 5.78 -19.98 4.69
N ALA A 164 4.63 -20.65 4.59
CA ALA A 164 3.33 -20.00 4.78
C ALA A 164 3.16 -19.46 6.20
N ALA A 165 3.63 -20.17 7.23
CA ALA A 165 3.64 -19.68 8.61
C ALA A 165 4.54 -18.44 8.76
N TYR A 166 5.76 -18.49 8.21
CA TYR A 166 6.67 -17.33 8.17
C TYR A 166 6.04 -16.15 7.42
N PHE A 167 5.39 -16.39 6.28
CA PHE A 167 4.70 -15.39 5.49
C PHE A 167 3.57 -14.75 6.29
N ALA A 168 2.71 -15.55 6.94
CA ALA A 168 1.60 -15.08 7.76
C ALA A 168 2.08 -14.18 8.90
N PHE A 169 3.13 -14.59 9.62
CA PHE A 169 3.76 -13.75 10.64
C PHE A 169 4.27 -12.43 10.06
N THR A 170 5.03 -12.50 8.96
CA THR A 170 5.57 -11.33 8.27
C THR A 170 4.48 -10.38 7.79
N HIS A 171 3.42 -10.93 7.22
CA HIS A 171 2.30 -10.17 6.70
C HIS A 171 1.55 -9.44 7.81
N THR A 172 1.32 -10.11 8.95
CA THR A 172 0.73 -9.50 10.15
C THR A 172 1.57 -8.32 10.67
N VAL A 173 2.90 -8.47 10.76
CA VAL A 173 3.79 -7.37 11.18
C VAL A 173 3.72 -6.21 10.18
N VAL A 174 3.74 -6.49 8.88
CA VAL A 174 3.61 -5.47 7.84
C VAL A 174 2.26 -4.74 7.94
N ASN A 175 1.16 -5.47 8.16
CA ASN A 175 -0.19 -4.95 8.36
C ASN A 175 -0.28 -4.02 9.58
N ALA A 176 0.35 -4.41 10.69
CA ALA A 176 0.44 -3.53 11.87
C ALA A 176 1.22 -2.24 11.57
N VAL A 177 2.31 -2.32 10.80
CA VAL A 177 3.10 -1.16 10.38
C VAL A 177 2.32 -0.27 9.39
N ILE A 178 1.49 -0.85 8.51
CA ILE A 178 0.56 -0.11 7.65
C ILE A 178 -0.40 0.70 8.53
N ALA A 179 -1.08 0.07 9.48
CA ALA A 179 -2.02 0.77 10.37
C ALA A 179 -1.34 1.86 11.21
N ALA A 180 -0.14 1.60 11.75
CA ALA A 180 0.63 2.61 12.47
C ALA A 180 1.02 3.78 11.56
N GLY A 181 1.48 3.51 10.34
CA GLY A 181 1.81 4.54 9.34
C GLY A 181 0.60 5.38 8.95
N ALA A 182 -0.56 4.75 8.77
CA ALA A 182 -1.82 5.43 8.49
C ALA A 182 -2.24 6.32 9.67
N GLY A 183 -2.22 5.80 10.91
CA GLY A 183 -2.54 6.57 12.10
C GLY A 183 -1.65 7.80 12.28
N VAL A 184 -0.32 7.63 12.14
CA VAL A 184 0.62 8.77 12.16
C VAL A 184 0.33 9.76 11.03
N GLY A 185 0.02 9.27 9.83
CA GLY A 185 -0.33 10.13 8.69
C GLY A 185 -1.60 10.95 8.94
N VAL A 186 -2.62 10.36 9.57
CA VAL A 186 -3.84 11.08 9.97
C VAL A 186 -3.52 12.16 11.01
N LEU A 187 -2.75 11.83 12.05
CA LEU A 187 -2.33 12.80 13.07
C LEU A 187 -1.52 13.95 12.46
N GLN A 188 -0.62 13.66 11.52
CA GLN A 188 0.13 14.68 10.78
C GLN A 188 -0.75 15.53 9.88
N TRP A 189 -1.76 14.94 9.23
CA TRP A 189 -2.71 15.66 8.41
C TRP A 189 -3.55 16.65 9.23
N LEU A 190 -4.00 16.24 10.44
CA LEU A 190 -4.73 17.10 11.36
C LEU A 190 -3.86 18.25 11.90
N SER A 191 -2.59 17.96 12.24
CA SER A 191 -1.71 18.92 12.93
C SER A 191 -0.85 19.80 12.01
N SER A 192 -0.55 19.38 10.77
CA SER A 192 0.42 20.05 9.90
C SER A 192 -0.20 20.55 8.60
N ARG A 193 -0.23 21.87 8.41
CA ARG A 193 -0.64 22.49 7.13
C ARG A 193 0.28 22.09 5.98
N ARG A 194 1.60 22.02 6.23
CA ARG A 194 2.59 21.61 5.22
C ARG A 194 2.30 20.19 4.73
N PHE A 195 1.94 19.28 5.63
CA PHE A 195 1.63 17.90 5.27
C PHE A 195 0.35 17.78 4.44
N ARG A 196 -0.69 18.57 4.76
CA ARG A 196 -1.92 18.65 3.95
C ARG A 196 -1.66 19.07 2.50
N ARG A 197 -0.68 19.96 2.30
CA ARG A 197 -0.30 20.50 1.00
C ARG A 197 0.75 19.68 0.24
N LEU A 198 1.10 18.47 0.71
CA LEU A 198 2.17 17.66 0.12
C LEU A 198 2.01 17.40 -1.39
N TYR A 199 0.76 17.23 -1.84
CA TYR A 199 0.42 16.96 -3.25
C TYR A 199 -0.08 18.20 -4.00
N GLU A 200 -0.11 19.38 -3.37
CA GLU A 200 -0.42 20.61 -4.11
C GLU A 200 0.72 20.88 -5.11
N PRO A 201 0.40 21.25 -6.36
CA PRO A 201 1.42 21.65 -7.33
C PRO A 201 2.31 22.73 -6.72
N GLY A 202 3.62 22.52 -6.71
CA GLY A 202 4.55 23.60 -6.40
C GLY A 202 4.50 24.61 -7.55
N GLU A 203 4.81 25.87 -7.29
CA GLU A 203 4.85 26.95 -8.29
C GLU A 203 5.64 26.56 -9.56
N HIS A 204 6.60 25.63 -9.44
CA HIS A 204 7.39 25.09 -10.53
C HIS A 204 6.61 24.34 -11.64
N LEU A 205 5.47 23.71 -11.32
CA LEU A 205 4.62 23.04 -12.34
C LEU A 205 3.74 24.03 -13.10
N ALA A 206 3.45 25.20 -12.50
CA ALA A 206 2.74 26.27 -13.19
C ALA A 206 3.63 26.96 -14.23
N THR A 207 4.93 27.08 -13.95
CA THR A 207 5.90 27.70 -14.86
C THR A 207 6.19 26.86 -16.11
N VAL A 208 6.22 25.52 -15.99
CA VAL A 208 6.40 24.64 -17.17
C VAL A 208 5.18 24.67 -18.10
N ARG A 209 3.96 24.75 -17.54
CA ARG A 209 2.73 24.92 -18.33
C ARG A 209 2.58 26.29 -18.98
N ALA A 210 3.22 27.32 -18.43
CA ALA A 210 3.22 28.66 -19.02
C ALA A 210 4.31 28.84 -20.11
N ALA A 211 5.24 27.88 -20.22
CA ALA A 211 6.37 27.91 -21.14
C ALA A 211 6.24 26.96 -22.35
N THR A 212 5.10 26.26 -22.46
CA THR A 212 4.70 25.41 -23.60
C THR A 212 3.40 25.92 -24.19
#